data_AF-A0A3M1NGK2-F1
#
_entry.id   AF-A0A3M1NGK2-F1
#
_cell.length_a   1.000
_cell.length_b   1.000
_cell.length_c   1.000
_cell.angle_alpha   90.00
_cell.angle_beta   90.00
_cell.angle_gamma   90.00
#
_symmetry.space_group_name_H-M   'P 1'
#
loop_
_entity.id
_entity.type
_entity.pdbx_description
1 polymer ?
#
loop_
_entity_poly.entity_id
_entity_poly.type
_entity_poly.pdbx_seq_one_letter_code
_entity_poly.pdbx_strand_id
1 'polypeptide(L)' 'MTEESLTAEQIDEKMHDMKVVIDRLSWDEKRNQINPAKKEQLNVMRKEYEELKAKIEAMQK' A
#
# COMPACT_ATOMS: atom_id res chain seq x y z
N MET A 1 0.18 15.11 -22.48
CA MET A 1 0.75 14.47 -21.29
C MET A 1 0.19 13.06 -21.27
N THR A 2 0.97 12.06 -21.65
CA THR A 2 0.53 10.66 -21.62
C THR A 2 0.39 10.27 -20.16
N GLU A 3 -0.82 9.92 -19.73
CA GLU A 3 -1.01 9.15 -18.50
C GLU A 3 -0.24 7.83 -18.67
N GLU A 4 0.99 7.76 -18.15
CA GLU A 4 1.71 6.51 -18.02
C GLU A 4 0.94 5.66 -17.01
N SER A 5 0.05 4.83 -17.54
CA SER A 5 -0.61 3.79 -16.77
C SER A 5 0.47 2.83 -16.30
N LEU A 6 0.68 2.77 -14.98
CA LEU A 6 1.57 1.78 -14.38
C LEU A 6 1.23 0.38 -14.90
N THR A 7 2.24 -0.38 -15.30
CA THR A 7 2.07 -1.79 -15.69
C THR A 7 1.70 -2.63 -14.47
N ALA A 8 1.13 -3.83 -14.69
CA ALA A 8 0.83 -4.75 -13.60
C ALA A 8 2.06 -5.06 -12.73
N GLU A 9 3.23 -5.25 -13.36
CA GLU A 9 4.52 -5.47 -12.69
C GLU A 9 4.94 -4.28 -11.82
N GLN A 10 4.81 -3.05 -12.32
CA GLN A 10 5.10 -1.84 -11.54
C GLN A 10 4.15 -1.66 -10.35
N ILE A 11 2.88 -2.08 -10.50
CA ILE A 11 1.93 -2.04 -9.40
C ILE A 11 2.29 -3.12 -8.36
N ASP A 12 2.70 -4.32 -8.79
CA ASP A 12 3.11 -5.42 -7.90
C ASP A 12 4.34 -5.03 -7.08
N GLU A 13 5.36 -4.44 -7.72
CA GLU A 13 6.55 -3.91 -7.04
C GLU A 13 6.19 -2.84 -6.00
N LYS A 14 5.34 -1.87 -6.39
CA LYS A 14 4.89 -0.83 -5.48
C LYS A 14 4.11 -1.40 -4.30
N MET A 15 3.24 -2.39 -4.56
CA MET A 15 2.48 -3.08 -3.52
C MET A 15 3.39 -3.85 -2.57
N HIS A 16 4.45 -4.49 -3.07
CA HIS A 16 5.44 -5.18 -2.25
C HIS A 16 6.12 -4.19 -1.27
N ASP A 17 6.60 -3.06 -1.76
CA ASP A 17 7.25 -2.05 -0.93
C ASP A 17 6.30 -1.44 0.11
N MET A 18 5.07 -1.14 -0.31
CA MET A 18 4.03 -0.66 0.60
C MET A 18 3.71 -1.69 1.68
N LYS A 19 3.63 -2.98 1.34
CA LYS A 19 3.36 -4.06 2.29
C LYS A 19 4.44 -4.14 3.37
N VAL A 20 5.71 -3.96 3.02
CA VAL A 20 6.81 -3.93 4.01
C VAL A 20 6.61 -2.81 5.04
N VAL A 21 6.24 -1.61 4.58
CA VAL A 21 5.98 -0.47 5.46
C VAL A 21 4.71 -0.69 6.30
N ILE A 22 3.63 -1.19 5.69
CA ILE A 22 2.37 -1.53 6.39
C ILE A 22 2.63 -2.57 7.47
N ASP A 23 3.39 -3.62 7.18
CA ASP A 23 3.71 -4.69 8.14
C ASP A 23 4.48 -4.14 9.34
N ARG A 24 5.47 -3.27 9.09
CA ARG A 24 6.23 -2.60 10.16
C ARG A 24 5.36 -1.69 11.02
N LEU A 25 4.57 -0.82 10.40
CA LEU A 25 3.68 0.10 11.12
C LEU A 25 2.57 -0.66 11.86
N SER A 26 2.06 -1.76 11.29
CA SER A 26 1.08 -2.63 11.96
C SER A 26 1.69 -3.33 13.17
N TRP A 27 2.98 -3.67 13.14
CA TRP A 27 3.69 -4.20 14.29
C TRP A 27 3.85 -3.15 15.40
N ASP A 28 4.21 -1.92 15.06
CA ASP A 28 4.25 -0.79 16.00
C ASP A 28 2.85 -0.52 16.60
N GLU A 29 1.79 -0.57 15.78
CA GLU A 29 0.39 -0.39 16.20
C GLU A 29 -0.04 -1.46 17.21
N LYS A 30 0.23 -2.73 16.94
CA LYS A 30 -0.09 -3.85 17.85
C LYS A 30 0.60 -3.73 19.21
N ARG A 31 1.76 -3.07 19.28
CA ARG A 31 2.51 -2.85 20.52
C ARG A 31 2.15 -1.54 21.21
N ASN A 32 1.17 -0.79 20.70
CA ASN A 32 0.84 0.58 21.14
C ASN A 32 2.05 1.53 21.10
N GLN A 33 3.01 1.28 20.20
CA GLN A 33 4.23 2.09 20.00
C GLN A 33 4.13 3.01 18.78
N ILE A 34 2.99 3.00 18.09
CA ILE A 34 2.74 3.88 16.94
C ILE A 34 2.29 5.27 17.41
N ASN A 35 2.86 6.31 16.82
CA ASN A 35 2.39 7.68 17.04
C ASN A 35 1.18 8.01 16.13
N PRO A 36 0.38 9.04 16.44
CA PRO A 36 -0.81 9.37 15.65
C PRO A 36 -0.53 9.63 14.16
N ALA A 37 0.58 10.31 13.83
CA ALA A 37 0.95 10.60 12.45
C ALA A 37 1.25 9.33 11.63
N LYS A 38 2.00 8.39 12.22
CA LYS A 38 2.29 7.08 11.61
C LYS A 38 1.04 6.20 11.53
N LYS A 39 0.12 6.32 12.48
CA LYS A 39 -1.16 5.61 12.43
C LYS A 39 -2.02 6.10 11.28
N GLU A 40 -2.06 7.41 11.06
CA GLU A 40 -2.73 7.98 9.90
C GLU A 40 -2.07 7.52 8.60
N GLN A 41 -0.73 7.57 8.53
CA GLN A 41 0.02 7.03 7.40
C GLN A 41 -0.30 5.54 7.14
N LEU A 42 -0.37 4.71 8.17
CA LEU A 42 -0.74 3.31 8.05
C LEU A 42 -2.15 3.13 7.45
N ASN A 43 -3.12 3.94 7.88
CA ASN A 43 -4.48 3.90 7.35
C ASN A 43 -4.52 4.30 5.86
N VAL A 44 -3.83 5.38 5.49
CA VAL A 44 -3.71 5.83 4.10
C VAL A 44 -3.05 4.74 3.23
N MET A 45 -1.93 4.19 3.68
CA MET A 45 -1.22 3.15 2.94
C MET A 45 -2.04 1.86 2.80
N ARG A 46 -2.80 1.45 3.82
CA ARG A 46 -3.73 0.31 3.71
C ARG A 46 -4.79 0.55 2.64
N LYS A 47 -5.35 1.76 2.58
CA LYS A 47 -6.36 2.13 1.57
C LYS A 47 -5.74 2.10 0.16
N GLU A 48 -4.61 2.76 -0.03
CA GLU A 48 -3.89 2.76 -1.32
C GLU A 48 -3.50 1.34 -1.76
N TYR A 49 -3.08 0.48 -0.82
CA TYR A 49 -2.74 -0.91 -1.12
C TYR A 49 -3.94 -1.70 -1.67
N GLU A 50 -5.13 -1.56 -1.06
CA GLU A 50 -6.34 -2.22 -1.54
C GLU A 50 -6.80 -1.66 -2.91
N GLU A 51 -6.63 -0.36 -3.16
CA GLU A 51 -6.91 0.25 -4.47
C GLU A 51 -5.98 -0.31 -5.56
N LEU A 52 -4.68 -0.43 -5.27
CA LEU A 52 -3.71 -1.02 -6.20
C LEU A 52 -3.97 -2.51 -6.42
N LYS A 53 -4.34 -3.25 -5.37
CA LYS A 53 -4.73 -4.66 -5.46
C LYS A 53 -5.93 -4.84 -6.39
N ALA A 54 -6.99 -4.06 -6.20
CA ALA A 54 -8.17 -4.10 -7.05
C ALA A 54 -7.82 -3.75 -8.51
N LYS A 55 -6.88 -2.81 -8.72
CA LYS A 55 -6.39 -2.43 -10.05
C LYS A 55 -5.65 -3.58 -10.74
N ILE A 56 -4.77 -4.30 -10.04
CA ILE A 56 -4.10 -5.50 -10.58
C ILE A 56 -5.10 -6.60 -10.90
N GLU A 57 -6.02 -6.89 -9.98
CA GLU A 57 -7.05 -7.91 -10.20
C GLU A 57 -7.92 -7.58 -11.41
N ALA A 58 -8.17 -6.30 -11.69
CA ALA A 58 -8.88 -5.85 -12.88
C ALA A 58 -8.04 -5.97 -14.17
N MET A 59 -6.71 -5.83 -14.09
CA MET A 59 -5.82 -6.03 -15.24
C MET A 59 -5.61 -7.50 -15.62
N GLN A 60 -5.78 -8.41 -14.64
CA GLN A 60 -5.58 -9.85 -14.81
C GLN A 60 -6.86 -10.61 -15.23
N LYS A 61 -8.01 -9.94 -15.26
CA LYS A 61 -9.31 -10.49 -15.72
C LYS A 61 -9.55 -10.23 -17.19
#